data_AF-A0A357FAX6-F1
#
_entry.id   AF-A0A357FAX6-F1
#
_cell.length_a   1.000
_cell.length_b   1.000
_cell.length_c   1.000
_cell.angle_alpha   90.00
_cell.angle_beta   90.00
_cell.angle_gamma   90.00
#
_symmetry.space_group_name_H-M   'P 1'
#
loop_
_entity.id
_entity.type
_entity.pdbx_description
1 polymer ?
#
loop_
_entity_poly.entity_id
_entity_poly.type
_entity_poly.pdbx_seq_one_letter_code
_entity_poly.pdbx_strand_id
1 'polypeptide(L)'
;MVLEEKEDIFRIVVQPYTASFDCGPNETLLQGSRRCGLTLFNNCQQGECGKCKVRIREGRVRLGSFMPSALSFEDLQADHTLACRSFPLSNLEIVAELTGWPEERHYSRPEENSSSNS
;
A
#
# COMPACT_ATOMS: atom_id res chain seq x y z
N MET A 1 -25.60 6.19 16.77
CA MET A 1 -24.68 7.16 16.14
C MET A 1 -24.02 6.38 15.00
N VAL A 2 -24.73 6.30 13.88
CA VAL A 2 -24.28 5.58 12.67
C VAL A 2 -23.21 6.46 12.02
N LEU A 3 -21.95 6.10 12.21
CA LEU A 3 -20.87 6.63 11.39
C LEU A 3 -21.05 5.97 10.04
N GLU A 4 -21.52 6.75 9.06
CA GLU A 4 -21.62 6.33 7.67
C GLU A 4 -20.27 5.74 7.24
N GLU A 5 -20.23 4.43 7.03
CA GLU A 5 -19.11 3.67 6.47
C GLU A 5 -18.93 4.08 4.99
N LYS A 6 -18.56 5.33 4.74
CA LYS A 6 -17.97 5.67 3.45
C LYS A 6 -16.70 4.83 3.36
N GLU A 7 -16.63 3.96 2.35
CA GLU A 7 -15.37 3.37 1.93
C GLU A 7 -14.42 4.53 1.58
N ASP A 8 -13.66 5.01 2.56
CA ASP A 8 -12.63 6.03 2.34
C ASP A 8 -11.52 5.37 1.53
N ILE A 9 -11.67 5.33 0.21
CA ILE A 9 -10.65 4.82 -0.69
C ILE A 9 -9.62 5.92 -0.86
N PHE A 10 -8.37 5.63 -0.50
CA PHE A 10 -7.24 6.50 -0.71
C PHE A 10 -6.49 6.11 -1.96
N ARG A 11 -6.11 7.12 -2.74
CA ARG A 11 -5.27 6.94 -3.92
C ARG A 11 -3.80 6.93 -3.51
N ILE A 12 -3.11 5.84 -3.85
CA ILE A 12 -1.70 5.65 -3.57
C ILE A 12 -0.93 5.72 -4.89
N VAL A 13 -0.07 6.72 -5.05
CA VAL A 13 0.80 6.90 -6.22
C VAL A 13 2.16 6.25 -5.95
N VAL A 14 2.67 5.49 -6.91
CA VAL A 14 3.94 4.76 -6.81
C VAL A 14 4.95 5.32 -7.81
N GLN A 15 5.98 5.98 -7.28
CA GLN A 15 7.10 6.53 -8.04
C GLN A 15 8.24 5.51 -8.15
N PRO A 16 9.02 5.51 -9.26
CA PRO A 16 8.95 6.42 -10.41
C PRO A 16 8.00 5.98 -11.53
N TYR A 17 7.19 4.95 -11.31
CA TYR A 17 6.38 4.29 -12.33
C TYR A 17 5.11 5.05 -12.72
N THR A 18 4.81 6.18 -12.06
CA THR A 18 3.57 6.96 -12.24
C THR A 18 2.28 6.12 -12.10
N ALA A 19 2.39 4.90 -11.59
CA ALA A 19 1.27 4.00 -11.37
C ALA A 19 0.55 4.42 -10.09
N SER A 20 -0.76 4.24 -10.03
CA SER A 20 -1.52 4.51 -8.81
C SER A 20 -2.54 3.42 -8.55
N PHE A 21 -2.86 3.17 -7.28
CA PHE A 21 -3.84 2.17 -6.90
C PHE A 21 -4.73 2.64 -5.75
N ASP A 22 -5.89 2.01 -5.65
CA ASP A 22 -6.87 2.29 -4.60
C ASP A 22 -6.63 1.43 -3.36
N CYS A 23 -6.59 2.07 -2.19
CA CYS A 23 -6.34 1.41 -0.92
C CYS A 23 -7.25 1.96 0.17
N GLY A 24 -8.00 1.10 0.85
CA GLY A 24 -8.84 1.50 1.98
C GLY A 24 -8.05 1.65 3.30
N PRO A 25 -8.61 2.33 4.32
CA PRO A 25 -7.99 2.51 5.65
C PRO A 25 -7.80 1.20 6.42
N ASN A 26 -8.63 0.19 6.10
CA ASN A 26 -8.69 -1.08 6.81
C ASN A 26 -7.78 -2.16 6.20
N GLU A 27 -7.07 -1.85 5.13
CA GLU A 27 -6.14 -2.77 4.48
C GLU A 27 -4.75 -2.16 4.40
N THR A 28 -3.76 -3.04 4.28
CA THR A 28 -2.36 -2.60 4.14
C THR A 28 -2.09 -2.17 2.71
N LEU A 29 -1.09 -1.29 2.50
CA LEU A 29 -0.66 -0.89 1.16
C LEU A 29 -0.39 -2.10 0.26
N LEU A 30 0.22 -3.16 0.81
CA LEU A 30 0.45 -4.41 0.08
C LEU A 30 -0.85 -5.14 -0.31
N GLN A 31 -1.86 -5.14 0.56
CA GLN A 31 -3.15 -5.77 0.26
C GLN A 31 -3.92 -4.97 -0.80
N GLY A 32 -4.03 -3.64 -0.62
CA GLY A 32 -4.73 -2.76 -1.56
C GLY A 32 -4.08 -2.81 -2.94
N SER A 33 -2.75 -2.78 -3.00
CA SER A 33 -2.03 -2.86 -4.27
C SER A 33 -2.33 -4.19 -4.98
N ARG A 34 -2.20 -5.33 -4.27
CA ARG A 34 -2.46 -6.67 -4.82
C ARG A 34 -3.89 -6.82 -5.32
N ARG A 35 -4.87 -6.30 -4.56
CA ARG A 35 -6.28 -6.36 -4.95
C ARG A 35 -6.53 -5.60 -6.25
N CYS A 36 -5.87 -4.47 -6.45
CA CYS A 36 -6.00 -3.69 -7.68
C CYS A 36 -5.20 -4.27 -8.86
N GLY A 37 -4.41 -5.33 -8.64
CA GLY A 37 -3.56 -5.95 -9.67
C GLY A 37 -2.16 -5.32 -9.79
N LEU A 38 -1.77 -4.46 -8.85
CA LEU A 38 -0.44 -3.84 -8.78
C LEU A 38 0.31 -4.40 -7.56
N THR A 39 1.28 -5.28 -7.73
CA THR A 39 1.95 -5.87 -6.55
C THR A 39 3.23 -5.11 -6.19
N LEU A 40 3.25 -4.48 -5.00
CA LEU A 40 4.48 -3.93 -4.41
C LEU A 40 5.47 -5.07 -4.11
N PHE A 41 6.77 -4.80 -4.27
CA PHE A 41 7.80 -5.77 -3.96
C PHE A 41 7.74 -6.22 -2.49
N ASN A 42 7.67 -7.52 -2.28
CA ASN A 42 7.54 -8.10 -0.95
C ASN A 42 8.28 -9.45 -0.86
N ASN A 43 8.61 -9.86 0.37
CA ASN A 43 9.20 -11.17 0.65
C ASN A 43 8.43 -11.90 1.75
N CYS A 44 8.66 -11.54 3.01
CA CYS A 44 8.07 -12.23 4.17
C CYS A 44 6.60 -11.84 4.45
N GLN A 45 6.18 -10.61 4.14
CA GLN A 45 4.84 -10.07 4.45
C GLN A 45 4.46 -10.03 5.94
N GLN A 46 5.39 -10.38 6.83
CA GLN A 46 5.17 -10.38 8.29
C GLN A 46 5.77 -9.15 9.00
N GLY A 47 6.50 -8.28 8.29
CA GLY A 47 7.16 -7.13 8.92
C GLY A 47 8.48 -7.47 9.63
N GLU A 48 9.14 -8.55 9.21
CA GLU A 48 10.37 -9.07 9.83
C GLU A 48 11.62 -8.93 8.94
N CYS A 49 11.42 -8.92 7.61
CA CYS A 49 12.51 -8.97 6.63
C CYS A 49 12.90 -7.62 6.02
N GLY A 50 12.11 -6.55 6.25
CA GLY A 50 12.39 -5.22 5.70
C GLY A 50 12.32 -5.05 4.17
N LYS A 51 12.15 -6.13 3.39
CA LYS A 51 12.16 -6.05 1.91
C LYS A 51 10.98 -5.29 1.29
N CYS A 52 9.88 -5.12 2.01
CA CYS A 52 8.73 -4.32 1.56
C CYS A 52 8.82 -2.86 2.06
N LYS A 53 10.05 -2.39 2.31
CA LYS A 53 10.31 -1.02 2.71
C LYS A 53 9.99 -0.09 1.55
N VAL A 54 9.21 0.93 1.83
CA VAL A 54 8.80 1.97 0.90
C VAL A 54 9.02 3.31 1.57
N ARG A 55 9.29 4.35 0.79
CA ARG A 55 9.45 5.70 1.35
C ARG A 55 8.22 6.54 1.04
N ILE A 56 7.69 7.19 2.05
CA ILE A 56 6.58 8.13 1.91
C ILE A 56 7.16 9.45 1.40
N ARG A 57 6.61 9.96 0.31
CA ARG A 57 6.89 11.29 -0.23
C ARG A 57 5.84 12.28 0.24
N GLU A 58 4.59 11.88 0.16
CA GLU A 58 3.46 12.69 0.60
C GLU A 58 2.39 11.83 1.26
N GLY A 59 1.63 12.46 2.16
CA GLY A 59 0.51 11.85 2.87
C GLY A 59 0.89 11.20 4.21
N ARG A 60 -0.05 10.46 4.80
CA ARG A 60 0.10 9.85 6.13
C ARG A 60 -0.30 8.38 6.14
N VAL A 61 0.54 7.57 6.76
CA VAL A 61 0.24 6.15 7.01
C VAL A 61 0.28 5.86 8.49
N ARG A 62 -0.48 4.85 8.89
CA ARG A 62 -0.34 4.20 10.18
C ARG A 62 0.48 2.94 10.01
N LEU A 63 1.68 2.92 10.58
CA LEU A 63 2.49 1.71 10.65
C LEU A 63 1.98 0.84 11.81
N GLY A 64 1.62 -0.40 11.52
CA GLY A 64 1.29 -1.43 12.51
C GLY A 64 2.54 -2.03 13.15
N SER A 65 2.38 -3.09 13.94
CA SER A 65 3.50 -3.78 14.59
C SER A 65 4.52 -4.31 13.59
N PHE A 66 5.81 -4.07 13.85
CA PHE A 66 6.94 -4.54 13.05
C PHE A 66 8.11 -4.91 13.96
N MET A 67 9.05 -5.72 13.44
CA MET A 67 10.28 -6.00 14.17
C MET A 67 11.30 -4.88 13.93
N PRO A 68 12.04 -4.42 14.95
CA PRO A 68 13.12 -3.44 14.79
C PRO A 68 14.23 -3.89 13.82
N SER A 69 14.37 -5.21 13.61
CA SER A 69 15.28 -5.78 12.61
C SER A 69 14.85 -5.49 11.16
N ALA A 70 13.57 -5.18 10.93
CA ALA A 70 13.01 -4.93 9.60
C ALA A 70 13.01 -3.46 9.20
N LEU A 71 12.91 -2.56 10.18
CA LEU A 71 12.87 -1.11 9.97
C LEU A 71 13.58 -0.44 11.14
N SER A 72 14.69 0.24 10.84
CA SER A 72 15.47 0.94 11.86
C SER A 72 14.78 2.26 12.25
N PHE A 73 15.22 2.85 13.36
CA PHE A 73 14.76 4.18 13.74
C PHE A 73 15.18 5.27 12.73
N GLU A 74 16.35 5.12 12.11
CA GLU A 74 16.82 6.03 11.04
C GLU A 74 15.93 5.93 9.80
N ASP A 75 15.51 4.72 9.43
CA ASP A 75 14.56 4.51 8.33
C ASP A 75 13.24 5.25 8.61
N LEU A 76 12.70 5.13 9.83
CA LEU A 76 11.49 5.85 10.25
C LEU A 76 11.66 7.38 10.19
N GLN A 77 12.82 7.90 10.61
CA GLN A 77 13.11 9.33 10.50
C GLN A 77 13.25 9.81 9.06
N ALA A 78 13.63 8.91 8.14
CA ALA A 78 13.74 9.19 6.71
C ALA A 78 12.43 8.90 5.93
N ASP A 79 11.29 8.89 6.63
CA ASP A 79 9.94 8.62 6.08
C ASP A 79 9.81 7.24 5.42
N HIS A 80 10.61 6.26 5.84
CA HIS A 80 10.43 4.88 5.39
C HIS A 80 9.40 4.15 6.24
N THR A 81 8.64 3.30 5.59
CA THR A 81 7.62 2.46 6.19
C THR A 81 7.59 1.08 5.54
N LEU A 82 6.90 0.12 6.15
CA LEU A 82 6.73 -1.23 5.60
C LEU A 82 5.37 -1.37 4.94
N ALA A 83 5.32 -1.49 3.60
CA ALA A 83 4.05 -1.59 2.87
C ALA A 83 3.14 -2.73 3.36
N CYS A 84 3.73 -3.84 3.84
CA CYS A 84 2.96 -4.95 4.39
C CYS A 84 2.28 -4.66 5.74
N ARG A 85 2.73 -3.65 6.49
CA ARG A 85 2.18 -3.25 7.80
C ARG A 85 1.71 -1.80 7.83
N SER A 86 1.70 -1.11 6.70
CA SER A 86 1.28 0.29 6.59
C SER A 86 -0.15 0.37 6.12
N PHE A 87 -0.97 1.13 6.83
CA PHE A 87 -2.35 1.43 6.48
C PHE A 87 -2.46 2.89 6.06
N PRO A 88 -3.06 3.21 4.90
CA PRO A 88 -3.24 4.60 4.49
C PRO A 88 -4.23 5.32 5.41
N LEU A 89 -3.91 6.57 5.75
CA LEU A 89 -4.82 7.49 6.46
C LEU A 89 -5.25 8.67 5.57
N SER A 90 -4.62 8.81 4.41
CA SER A 90 -4.88 9.83 3.39
C SER A 90 -4.41 9.32 2.03
N ASN A 91 -4.67 10.08 0.96
CA ASN A 91 -3.95 9.91 -0.30
C ASN A 91 -2.44 9.97 -0.04
N LEU A 92 -1.68 9.11 -0.72
CA LEU A 92 -0.23 8.99 -0.53
C LEU A 92 0.50 9.06 -1.85
N GLU A 93 1.73 9.57 -1.78
CA GLU A 93 2.75 9.33 -2.78
C GLU A 93 3.89 8.56 -2.13
N ILE A 94 4.26 7.41 -2.69
CA ILE A 94 5.31 6.55 -2.17
C ILE A 94 6.33 6.22 -3.26
N VAL A 95 7.58 6.05 -2.86
CA VAL A 95 8.64 5.47 -3.70
C VAL A 95 8.80 4.02 -3.28
N ALA A 96 8.53 3.11 -4.21
CA ALA A 96 8.59 1.68 -3.97
C ALA A 96 8.98 0.93 -5.24
N GLU A 97 9.64 -0.20 -5.06
CA GLU A 97 9.84 -1.16 -6.15
C GLU A 97 8.58 -2.01 -6.34
N LEU A 98 8.24 -2.28 -7.60
CA LEU A 98 7.09 -3.08 -8.00
C LEU A 98 7.55 -4.46 -8.47
N THR A 99 6.76 -5.48 -8.21
CA THR A 99 6.98 -6.82 -8.77
C THR A 99 6.39 -6.87 -10.18
N GLY A 100 7.26 -6.88 -11.19
CA GLY A 100 6.89 -7.00 -12.60
C GLY A 100 7.06 -5.70 -13.38
N TRP A 101 6.35 -5.58 -14.50
CA TRP A 101 6.36 -4.42 -15.40
C TRP A 101 5.00 -3.71 -15.33
N PRO A 102 4.82 -2.78 -14.39
CA PRO A 102 3.56 -2.06 -14.22
C PRO A 102 3.34 -1.12 -15.42
N GLU A 103 2.09 -0.96 -15.84
CA GLU A 103 1.70 0.08 -16.79
C GLU A 103 1.50 1.40 -16.04
N GLU A 104 1.78 2.52 -16.68
CA GLU A 104 1.51 3.87 -16.13
C GLU A 104 0.00 4.16 -16.14
N ARG A 105 -0.73 3.49 -15.25
CA ARG A 105 -2.17 3.61 -15.15
C ARG A 105 -2.66 3.66 -13.71
N HIS A 106 -3.92 4.04 -13.57
CA HIS A 106 -4.65 3.94 -12.31
C HIS A 106 -5.30 2.56 -12.21
N TYR A 107 -4.82 1.77 -11.26
CA TYR A 107 -5.35 0.47 -10.88
C TYR A 107 -6.48 0.70 -9.89
N SER A 108 -7.69 0.90 -10.42
CA SER A 108 -8.88 1.04 -9.61
C SER A 108 -9.18 -0.25 -8.85
N ARG A 109 -9.82 -0.13 -7.69
CA ARG A 109 -10.35 -1.31 -6.99
C ARG A 109 -11.31 -2.07 -7.93
N PRO A 110 -11.09 -3.37 -8.22
CA PRO A 110 -12.05 -4.12 -9.02
C PRO A 110 -13.38 -4.15 -8.28
N GLU A 111 -14.45 -3.69 -8.93
CA GLU A 111 -15.81 -3.95 -8.47
C GLU A 111 -15.99 -5.47 -8.44
N GLU A 112 -16.37 -6.00 -7.28
CA GLU A 112 -16.66 -7.42 -7.09
C GLU A 112 -17.96 -7.76 -7.85
N ASN A 113 -17.87 -7.83 -9.18
CA ASN A 113 -18.95 -8.32 -10.03
C ASN A 113 -19.01 -9.83 -9.88
N SER A 114 -19.74 -10.24 -8.85
CA SER A 114 -20.39 -11.53 -8.71
C SER A 114 -21.17 -11.82 -10.00
N SER A 115 -20.66 -12.71 -10.84
CA SER A 115 -21.42 -13.75 -11.57
C SER A 115 -20.54 -14.41 -12.63
N SER A 116 -19.98 -15.56 -12.25
CA SER A 116 -19.85 -16.68 -13.17
C SER A 116 -21.23 -16.97 -13.76
N ASN A 117 -21.45 -16.66 -15.04
CA ASN A 117 -22.58 -17.21 -15.78
C ASN A 117 -22.04 -18.40 -16.57
N SER A 118 -22.38 -19.62 -16.15
CA SER A 118 -22.13 -20.88 -16.85
C SER A 118 -23.40 -21.71 -16.81
#